data_AF-A0A7K3VGJ1-F1
#
_entry.id   AF-A0A7K3VGJ1-F1
#
_cell.length_a   1.000
_cell.length_b   1.000
_cell.length_c   1.000
_cell.angle_alpha   90.00
_cell.angle_beta   90.00
_cell.angle_gamma   90.00
#
_symmetry.space_group_name_H-M   'P 1'
#
loop_
_entity.id
_entity.type
_entity.pdbx_description
1 polymer ?
#
loop_
_entity_poly.entity_id
_entity_poly.type
_entity_poly.pdbx_seq_one_letter_code
_entity_poly.pdbx_strand_id
1 'polypeptide(L)'
;MNMALQIEKAISDVDQLIIGQAQELSDKLKQHRLEMFPPRALKGLREFQLAEAARFLGVTSGYLRNLSLEGKGALPQVTPSGRRSYTAEQMEEMRSFLEHNARAGTHYMRHRRGNEHLQVVAVVNFKGGSGKTTSAAHLAQHLALTGHRVLAVDLDPQASLSAIHGFQPEFDVNENETLYAAIRYDDQRRPLREIIRPTNFPNLHLVPGNLELMEFEHDTPRVLAQGKAGDYGRVFFARLDEALSSVADDYDVVIIDCPPQLGFLTMSAICGATAVLITVHPQMLDVMSMCQFLQMLGEVLNTLKGAGGNMNLDWLRYLVTRYDPQDGPQTQMVAFMRSMFKNHVLTNPMLRSVAISDAAMTNQTLYEVERNQFTRATYDRAMEAMDAVNTEIADLIHKAWGRK
;
A
#
# COMPACT_ATOMS: atom_id res chain seq x y z
N MET A 1 45.79 28.99 -7.81
CA MET A 1 46.14 27.80 -7.02
C MET A 1 45.51 27.82 -5.61
N ASN A 2 45.56 28.93 -4.85
CA ASN A 2 45.00 28.99 -3.48
C ASN A 2 43.46 28.93 -3.37
N MET A 3 42.72 29.41 -4.38
CA MET A 3 41.25 29.45 -4.32
C MET A 3 40.61 28.07 -4.55
N ALA A 4 41.22 27.22 -5.38
CA ALA A 4 40.77 25.84 -5.61
C ALA A 4 40.97 24.97 -4.35
N LEU A 5 42.12 25.09 -3.68
CA LEU A 5 42.42 24.42 -2.41
C LEU A 5 41.49 24.86 -1.27
N GLN A 6 41.09 26.14 -1.22
CA GLN A 6 40.13 26.62 -0.23
C GLN A 6 38.71 26.12 -0.50
N ILE A 7 38.30 26.00 -1.77
CA ILE A 7 37.00 25.45 -2.15
C ILE A 7 36.95 23.94 -1.87
N GLU A 8 37.99 23.17 -2.24
CA GLU A 8 38.08 21.74 -1.91
C GLU A 8 38.02 21.49 -0.40
N LYS A 9 38.71 22.31 0.39
CA LYS A 9 38.67 22.22 1.85
C LYS A 9 37.30 22.58 2.41
N ALA A 10 36.67 23.65 1.93
CA ALA A 10 35.33 24.05 2.37
C ALA A 10 34.25 23.02 1.99
N ILE A 11 34.36 22.38 0.82
CA ILE A 11 33.47 21.27 0.42
C ILE A 11 33.69 20.07 1.34
N SER A 12 34.96 19.69 1.59
CA SER A 12 35.29 18.58 2.51
C SER A 12 34.82 18.84 3.95
N ASP A 13 34.86 20.09 4.43
CA ASP A 13 34.40 20.47 5.76
C ASP A 13 32.86 20.39 5.87
N VAL A 14 32.14 20.74 4.78
CA VAL A 14 30.67 20.61 4.70
C VAL A 14 30.26 19.14 4.62
N ASP A 15 30.95 18.32 3.83
CA ASP A 15 30.66 16.88 3.72
C ASP A 15 30.81 16.18 5.06
N GLN A 16 31.91 16.46 5.78
CA GLN A 16 32.14 15.90 7.12
C GLN A 16 31.10 16.39 8.13
N LEU A 17 30.67 17.65 8.05
CA LEU A 17 29.61 18.20 8.90
C LEU A 17 28.28 17.49 8.65
N ILE A 18 27.88 17.30 7.39
CA ILE A 18 26.63 16.62 7.02
C ILE A 18 26.65 15.16 7.49
N ILE A 19 27.75 14.43 7.24
CA ILE A 19 27.91 13.04 7.68
C ILE A 19 27.87 12.96 9.21
N GLY A 20 28.57 13.85 9.91
CA GLY A 20 28.57 13.91 11.38
C GLY A 20 27.18 14.19 11.96
N GLN A 21 26.44 15.14 11.37
CA GLN A 21 25.06 15.45 11.79
C GLN A 21 24.10 14.30 11.53
N ALA A 22 24.24 13.61 10.38
CA ALA A 22 23.42 12.45 10.05
C ALA A 22 23.67 11.29 11.05
N GLN A 23 24.94 11.04 11.40
CA GLN A 23 25.30 10.04 12.39
C GLN A 23 24.73 10.37 13.78
N GLU A 24 24.89 11.61 14.24
CA GLU A 24 24.37 12.05 15.55
C GLU A 24 22.83 11.95 15.61
N LEU A 25 22.14 12.33 14.54
CA LEU A 25 20.69 12.21 14.45
C LEU A 25 20.25 10.75 14.49
N SER A 26 20.93 9.87 13.71
CA SER A 26 20.64 8.43 13.69
C SER A 26 20.82 7.79 15.07
N ASP A 27 21.93 8.11 15.77
CA ASP A 27 22.20 7.60 17.11
C ASP A 27 21.15 8.05 18.13
N LYS A 28 20.75 9.34 18.09
CA LYS A 28 19.67 9.87 18.96
C LYS A 28 18.32 9.20 18.68
N LEU A 29 17.96 9.00 17.41
CA LEU A 29 16.74 8.29 17.03
C LEU A 29 16.76 6.83 17.51
N LYS A 30 17.90 6.15 17.41
CA LYS A 30 18.09 4.77 17.88
C LYS A 30 17.98 4.66 19.40
N GLN A 31 18.55 5.61 20.14
CA GLN A 31 18.44 5.65 21.59
C GLN A 31 16.99 5.90 22.02
N HIS A 32 16.32 6.89 21.41
CA HIS A 32 14.91 7.18 21.67
C HIS A 32 14.00 5.99 21.36
N ARG A 33 14.32 5.18 20.34
CA ARG A 33 13.64 3.90 20.06
C ARG A 33 13.76 2.93 21.21
N LEU A 34 14.98 2.68 21.71
CA LEU A 34 15.20 1.71 22.79
C LEU A 34 14.48 2.12 24.09
N GLU A 35 14.27 3.42 24.29
CA GLU A 35 13.53 3.96 25.42
C GLU A 35 12.00 3.79 25.26
N MET A 36 11.46 3.94 24.04
CA MET A 36 10.01 3.84 23.79
C MET A 36 9.52 2.44 23.45
N PHE A 37 10.34 1.59 22.81
CA PHE A 37 9.96 0.28 22.31
C PHE A 37 11.08 -0.75 22.55
N PRO A 38 10.86 -1.80 23.37
CA PRO A 38 11.82 -2.88 23.53
C PRO A 38 12.16 -3.51 22.17
N PRO A 39 13.40 -3.99 21.94
CA PRO A 39 13.88 -4.48 20.64
C PRO A 39 13.15 -5.71 20.05
N ARG A 40 12.10 -6.22 20.74
CA ARG A 40 11.24 -7.33 20.30
C ARG A 40 9.75 -7.02 20.33
N ALA A 41 9.35 -5.76 20.57
CA ALA A 41 7.95 -5.39 20.55
C ALA A 41 7.44 -5.37 19.10
N LEU A 42 6.94 -6.52 18.63
CA LEU A 42 6.22 -6.59 17.37
C LEU A 42 4.93 -5.77 17.49
N LYS A 43 4.59 -5.04 16.42
CA LYS A 43 3.34 -4.30 16.36
C LYS A 43 2.17 -5.28 16.54
N GLY A 44 1.31 -5.03 17.51
CA GLY A 44 0.09 -5.83 17.73
C GLY A 44 -1.07 -5.35 16.85
N LEU A 45 -2.14 -6.14 16.78
CA LEU A 45 -3.41 -5.73 16.20
C LEU A 45 -4.51 -5.85 17.25
N ARG A 46 -5.41 -4.86 17.29
CA ARG A 46 -6.53 -4.87 18.24
C ARG A 46 -7.51 -6.00 17.94
N GLU A 47 -8.37 -6.28 18.90
CA GLU A 47 -9.51 -7.16 18.67
C GLU A 47 -10.65 -6.42 17.98
N PHE A 48 -11.40 -7.15 17.16
CA PHE A 48 -12.55 -6.67 16.42
C PHE A 48 -13.83 -7.05 17.15
N GLN A 49 -14.69 -6.07 17.39
CA GLN A 49 -15.99 -6.34 18.02
C GLN A 49 -16.84 -7.24 17.11
N LEU A 50 -17.78 -7.99 17.68
CA LEU A 50 -18.65 -8.92 16.96
C LEU A 50 -19.21 -8.38 15.63
N ALA A 51 -19.65 -7.11 15.60
CA ALA A 51 -20.21 -6.50 14.41
C ALA A 51 -19.15 -6.25 13.32
N GLU A 52 -17.94 -5.85 13.71
CA GLU A 52 -16.82 -5.65 12.79
C GLU A 52 -16.35 -7.00 12.23
N ALA A 53 -16.16 -7.98 13.11
CA ALA A 53 -15.75 -9.34 12.73
C ALA A 53 -16.77 -9.96 11.76
N ALA A 54 -18.06 -9.88 12.07
CA ALA A 54 -19.13 -10.41 11.20
C ALA A 54 -19.09 -9.75 9.81
N ARG A 55 -18.90 -8.43 9.75
CA ARG A 55 -18.80 -7.68 8.50
C ARG A 55 -17.61 -8.13 7.65
N PHE A 56 -16.42 -8.22 8.23
CA PHE A 56 -15.22 -8.69 7.51
C PHE A 56 -15.33 -10.16 7.07
N LEU A 57 -16.03 -10.99 7.84
CA LEU A 57 -16.36 -12.38 7.50
C LEU A 57 -17.48 -12.50 6.45
N GLY A 58 -18.17 -11.41 6.09
CA GLY A 58 -19.30 -11.45 5.15
C GLY A 58 -20.52 -12.19 5.70
N VAL A 59 -20.74 -12.15 7.02
CA VAL A 59 -21.90 -12.76 7.69
C VAL A 59 -22.63 -11.75 8.58
N THR A 60 -23.83 -12.11 9.04
CA THR A 60 -24.55 -11.27 10.01
C THR A 60 -24.00 -11.46 11.43
N SER A 61 -24.01 -10.42 12.25
CA SER A 61 -23.60 -10.48 13.66
C SER A 61 -24.39 -11.51 14.47
N GLY A 62 -25.68 -11.69 14.13
CA GLY A 62 -26.54 -12.69 14.76
C GLY A 62 -26.12 -14.11 14.43
N TYR A 63 -25.79 -14.39 13.17
CA TYR A 63 -25.28 -15.70 12.76
C TYR A 63 -23.94 -16.03 13.43
N LEU A 64 -22.98 -15.09 13.40
CA LEU A 64 -21.68 -15.26 14.06
C LEU A 64 -21.84 -15.48 15.57
N ARG A 65 -22.75 -14.75 16.22
CA ARG A 65 -23.08 -14.97 17.64
C ARG A 65 -23.64 -16.37 17.89
N ASN A 66 -24.56 -16.85 17.06
CA ASN A 66 -25.16 -18.17 17.23
C ASN A 66 -24.10 -19.28 17.10
N LEU A 67 -23.21 -19.19 16.10
CA LEU A 67 -22.08 -20.11 15.97
C LEU A 67 -21.22 -20.15 17.24
N SER A 68 -20.90 -18.96 17.81
CA SER A 68 -20.14 -18.89 19.07
C SER A 68 -20.86 -19.53 20.26
N LEU A 69 -22.20 -19.42 20.33
CA LEU A 69 -23.01 -20.03 21.40
C LEU A 69 -23.11 -21.55 21.26
N GLU A 70 -23.07 -22.05 20.02
CA GLU A 70 -23.05 -23.47 19.70
C GLU A 70 -21.65 -24.09 19.82
N GLY A 71 -20.62 -23.30 20.14
CA GLY A 71 -19.24 -23.76 20.23
C GLY A 71 -18.60 -24.12 18.88
N LYS A 72 -19.06 -23.47 17.80
CA LYS A 72 -18.61 -23.75 16.42
C LYS A 72 -17.64 -22.70 15.89
N GLY A 73 -16.57 -23.16 15.25
CA GLY A 73 -15.52 -22.30 14.72
C GLY A 73 -14.68 -21.65 15.82
N ALA A 74 -14.02 -20.54 15.50
CA ALA A 74 -13.22 -19.80 16.47
C ALA A 74 -14.11 -19.16 17.55
N LEU A 75 -13.68 -19.28 18.81
CA LEU A 75 -14.43 -18.73 19.94
C LEU A 75 -13.97 -17.30 20.27
N PRO A 76 -14.91 -16.35 20.41
CA PRO A 76 -14.56 -14.98 20.79
C PRO A 76 -14.06 -14.90 22.22
N GLN A 77 -13.31 -13.85 22.51
CA GLN A 77 -13.23 -13.36 23.89
C GLN A 77 -14.57 -12.78 24.30
N VAL A 78 -15.00 -13.09 25.53
CA VAL A 78 -16.28 -12.62 26.08
C VAL A 78 -16.04 -11.88 27.39
N THR A 79 -16.39 -10.60 27.42
CA THR A 79 -16.30 -9.81 28.65
C THR A 79 -17.38 -10.25 29.66
N PRO A 80 -17.25 -9.93 30.96
CA PRO A 80 -18.31 -10.18 31.95
C PRO A 80 -19.65 -9.51 31.59
N SER A 81 -19.61 -8.40 30.83
CA SER A 81 -20.80 -7.73 30.30
C SER A 81 -21.41 -8.40 29.06
N GLY A 82 -20.85 -9.53 28.62
CA GLY A 82 -21.32 -10.32 27.48
C GLY A 82 -20.91 -9.78 26.10
N ARG A 83 -20.02 -8.78 26.03
CA ARG A 83 -19.48 -8.29 24.76
C ARG A 83 -18.51 -9.30 24.18
N ARG A 84 -18.54 -9.47 22.86
CA ARG A 84 -17.73 -10.44 22.12
C ARG A 84 -16.76 -9.71 21.20
N SER A 85 -15.51 -10.14 21.22
CA SER A 85 -14.46 -9.67 20.33
C SER A 85 -13.63 -10.84 19.80
N TYR A 86 -13.05 -10.66 18.61
CA TYR A 86 -12.22 -11.65 17.93
C TYR A 86 -10.87 -11.03 17.57
N THR A 87 -9.79 -11.79 17.71
CA THR A 87 -8.52 -11.42 17.08
C THR A 87 -8.61 -11.63 15.56
N ALA A 88 -7.68 -11.07 14.79
CA ALA A 88 -7.66 -11.30 13.36
C ALA A 88 -7.36 -12.77 13.00
N GLU A 89 -6.56 -13.47 13.80
CA GLU A 89 -6.28 -14.90 13.65
C GLU A 89 -7.54 -15.73 13.89
N GLN A 90 -8.33 -15.39 14.91
CA GLN A 90 -9.63 -16.02 15.16
C GLN A 90 -10.61 -15.75 14.03
N MET A 91 -10.56 -14.56 13.43
CA MET A 91 -11.35 -14.28 12.23
C MET A 91 -10.91 -15.17 11.05
N GLU A 92 -9.62 -15.42 10.86
CA GLU A 92 -9.15 -16.31 9.80
C GLU A 92 -9.53 -17.78 10.05
N GLU A 93 -9.40 -18.26 11.29
CA GLU A 93 -9.89 -19.59 11.69
C GLU A 93 -11.41 -19.70 11.44
N MET A 94 -12.17 -18.66 11.79
CA MET A 94 -13.61 -18.62 11.54
C MET A 94 -13.93 -18.59 10.05
N ARG A 95 -13.16 -17.87 9.24
CA ARG A 95 -13.32 -17.84 7.78
C ARG A 95 -13.09 -19.22 7.18
N SER A 96 -12.06 -19.93 7.64
CA SER A 96 -11.81 -21.32 7.25
C SER A 96 -12.97 -22.23 7.64
N PHE A 97 -13.46 -22.13 8.87
CA PHE A 97 -14.65 -22.88 9.31
C PHE A 97 -15.88 -22.59 8.41
N LEU A 98 -16.13 -21.32 8.08
CA LEU A 98 -17.22 -20.92 7.21
C LEU A 98 -17.08 -21.45 5.79
N GLU A 99 -15.87 -21.44 5.21
CA GLU A 99 -15.59 -22.00 3.87
C GLU A 99 -15.89 -23.51 3.83
N HIS A 100 -15.42 -24.26 4.83
CA HIS A 100 -15.65 -25.71 4.90
C HIS A 100 -17.14 -26.08 5.04
N ASN A 101 -17.94 -25.19 5.62
CA ASN A 101 -19.38 -25.39 5.83
C ASN A 101 -20.23 -24.58 4.83
N ALA A 102 -19.62 -23.99 3.81
CA ALA A 102 -20.31 -23.14 2.86
C ALA A 102 -21.27 -23.96 1.98
N ARG A 103 -22.42 -23.36 1.65
CA ARG A 103 -23.30 -23.90 0.62
C ARG A 103 -22.61 -23.76 -0.75
N ALA A 104 -22.93 -24.65 -1.68
CA ALA A 104 -22.42 -24.56 -3.05
C ALA A 104 -22.60 -23.14 -3.63
N GLY A 105 -21.51 -22.55 -4.11
CA GLY A 105 -21.48 -21.20 -4.68
C GLY A 105 -21.27 -20.05 -3.67
N THR A 106 -21.26 -20.32 -2.35
CA THR A 106 -20.85 -19.35 -1.34
C THR A 106 -19.38 -19.52 -1.02
N HIS A 107 -18.66 -18.40 -0.92
CA HIS A 107 -17.25 -18.44 -0.56
C HIS A 107 -16.86 -17.31 0.37
N TYR A 108 -16.16 -17.68 1.43
CA TYR A 108 -15.62 -16.84 2.47
C TYR A 108 -14.13 -16.59 2.27
N MET A 109 -13.40 -17.54 1.66
CA MET A 109 -12.05 -17.30 1.16
C MET A 109 -12.10 -16.58 -0.20
N ARG A 110 -11.36 -15.47 -0.30
CA ARG A 110 -11.33 -14.63 -1.51
C ARG A 110 -10.15 -14.96 -2.42
N HIS A 111 -9.47 -16.06 -2.17
CA HIS A 111 -8.33 -16.54 -2.96
C HIS A 111 -8.66 -16.63 -4.44
N ARG A 112 -7.64 -16.41 -5.28
CA ARG A 112 -7.70 -16.60 -6.73
C ARG A 112 -8.04 -18.05 -7.09
N ARG A 113 -8.75 -18.25 -8.20
CA ARG A 113 -9.30 -19.54 -8.65
C ARG A 113 -9.11 -19.73 -10.14
N GLY A 114 -8.88 -20.98 -10.53
CA GLY A 114 -8.75 -21.33 -11.94
C GLY A 114 -7.69 -20.47 -12.63
N ASN A 115 -8.11 -19.69 -13.63
CA ASN A 115 -7.23 -18.84 -14.43
C ASN A 115 -7.22 -17.37 -13.99
N GLU A 116 -7.73 -17.05 -12.79
CA GLU A 116 -7.66 -15.69 -12.25
C GLU A 116 -6.20 -15.26 -12.04
N HIS A 117 -5.81 -14.18 -12.70
CA HIS A 117 -4.44 -13.66 -12.68
C HIS A 117 -4.16 -12.85 -11.39
N LEU A 118 -2.89 -12.68 -11.04
CA LEU A 118 -2.48 -11.86 -9.89
C LEU A 118 -2.89 -10.41 -10.11
N GLN A 119 -3.68 -9.82 -9.22
CA GLN A 119 -4.03 -8.41 -9.36
C GLN A 119 -2.92 -7.54 -8.76
N VAL A 120 -2.25 -6.73 -9.58
CA VAL A 120 -1.22 -5.79 -9.13
C VAL A 120 -1.76 -4.37 -9.25
N VAL A 121 -2.02 -3.73 -8.10
CA VAL A 121 -2.58 -2.38 -8.00
C VAL A 121 -1.47 -1.39 -7.65
N ALA A 122 -1.08 -0.55 -8.60
CA ALA A 122 -0.17 0.56 -8.36
C ALA A 122 -0.94 1.79 -7.86
N VAL A 123 -0.61 2.26 -6.66
CA VAL A 123 -1.15 3.49 -6.07
C VAL A 123 -0.20 4.63 -6.35
N VAL A 124 -0.63 5.58 -7.16
CA VAL A 124 0.22 6.66 -7.69
C VAL A 124 -0.36 8.05 -7.41
N ASN A 125 0.51 9.04 -7.31
CA ASN A 125 0.22 10.48 -7.37
C ASN A 125 1.51 11.29 -7.50
N PHE A 126 1.39 12.57 -7.89
CA PHE A 126 2.47 13.49 -8.25
C PHE A 126 2.68 14.64 -7.26
N LYS A 127 2.11 14.52 -6.06
CA LYS A 127 2.33 15.44 -4.94
C LYS A 127 2.40 14.66 -3.63
N GLY A 128 3.32 15.08 -2.76
CA GLY A 128 3.34 14.63 -1.38
C GLY A 128 2.01 14.95 -0.66
N GLY A 129 1.54 14.04 0.19
CA GLY A 129 0.35 14.29 1.01
C GLY A 129 -1.01 14.14 0.32
N SER A 130 -1.09 13.47 -0.83
CA SER A 130 -2.36 13.14 -1.51
C SER A 130 -3.07 11.89 -0.96
N GLY A 131 -2.53 11.24 0.06
CA GLY A 131 -3.11 10.04 0.65
C GLY A 131 -2.80 8.73 -0.08
N LYS A 132 -1.73 8.64 -0.88
CA LYS A 132 -1.27 7.37 -1.51
C LYS A 132 -1.05 6.27 -0.48
N THR A 133 -0.06 6.46 0.40
CA THR A 133 0.31 5.52 1.46
C THR A 133 -0.86 5.19 2.36
N THR A 134 -1.66 6.18 2.74
CA THR A 134 -2.88 5.96 3.52
C THR A 134 -3.86 5.06 2.77
N SER A 135 -4.10 5.30 1.48
CA SER A 135 -5.00 4.49 0.67
C SER A 135 -4.44 3.08 0.44
N ALA A 136 -3.15 2.97 0.14
CA ALA A 136 -2.46 1.70 -0.05
C ALA A 136 -2.51 0.83 1.22
N ALA A 137 -2.17 1.40 2.37
CA ALA A 137 -2.21 0.71 3.66
C ALA A 137 -3.61 0.23 4.02
N HIS A 138 -4.61 1.11 3.94
CA HIS A 138 -5.98 0.74 4.30
C HIS A 138 -6.57 -0.26 3.30
N LEU A 139 -6.29 -0.13 2.01
CA LEU A 139 -6.75 -1.11 1.01
C LEU A 139 -6.12 -2.48 1.26
N ALA A 140 -4.81 -2.55 1.49
CA ALA A 140 -4.12 -3.82 1.75
C ALA A 140 -4.67 -4.51 3.01
N GLN A 141 -4.86 -3.75 4.09
CA GLN A 141 -5.43 -4.26 5.34
C GLN A 141 -6.88 -4.69 5.20
N HIS A 142 -7.70 -3.91 4.48
CA HIS A 142 -9.10 -4.27 4.22
C HIS A 142 -9.20 -5.56 3.40
N LEU A 143 -8.39 -5.71 2.34
CA LEU A 143 -8.36 -6.92 1.52
C LEU A 143 -7.93 -8.15 2.35
N ALA A 144 -6.93 -8.00 3.21
CA ALA A 144 -6.49 -9.05 4.12
C ALA A 144 -7.58 -9.45 5.12
N LEU A 145 -8.19 -8.47 5.80
CA LEU A 145 -9.30 -8.70 6.74
C LEU A 145 -10.53 -9.33 6.08
N THR A 146 -10.74 -9.09 4.78
CA THR A 146 -11.85 -9.67 3.99
C THR A 146 -11.52 -11.01 3.34
N GLY A 147 -10.32 -11.58 3.60
CA GLY A 147 -9.95 -12.94 3.23
C GLY A 147 -9.16 -13.10 1.93
N HIS A 148 -8.46 -12.05 1.49
CA HIS A 148 -7.46 -12.13 0.42
C HIS A 148 -6.07 -12.35 1.01
N ARG A 149 -5.19 -13.03 0.26
CA ARG A 149 -3.74 -13.03 0.50
C ARG A 149 -3.14 -11.82 -0.18
N VAL A 150 -2.54 -10.93 0.59
CA VAL A 150 -2.11 -9.62 0.13
C VAL A 150 -0.61 -9.43 0.33
N LEU A 151 0.05 -8.90 -0.69
CA LEU A 151 1.40 -8.38 -0.59
C LEU A 151 1.37 -6.85 -0.76
N ALA A 152 1.79 -6.12 0.27
CA ALA A 152 2.08 -4.71 0.16
C ALA A 152 3.54 -4.52 -0.28
N VAL A 153 3.81 -3.64 -1.23
CA VAL A 153 5.17 -3.28 -1.69
C VAL A 153 5.34 -1.78 -1.49
N ASP A 154 6.29 -1.41 -0.65
CA ASP A 154 6.65 -0.03 -0.42
C ASP A 154 7.78 0.37 -1.38
N LEU A 155 7.44 1.16 -2.40
CA LEU A 155 8.41 1.68 -3.38
C LEU A 155 8.84 3.11 -3.08
N ASP A 156 8.30 3.74 -2.04
CA ASP A 156 8.71 5.08 -1.65
C ASP A 156 9.98 4.99 -0.79
N PRO A 157 11.10 5.66 -1.16
CA PRO A 157 12.29 5.71 -0.31
C PRO A 157 12.04 6.28 1.09
N GLN A 158 10.95 7.05 1.27
CA GLN A 158 10.49 7.53 2.59
C GLN A 158 9.83 6.43 3.43
N ALA A 159 9.51 5.30 2.81
CA ALA A 159 9.09 4.06 3.42
C ALA A 159 7.96 4.18 4.46
N SER A 160 7.01 5.08 4.16
CA SER A 160 5.89 5.39 5.05
C SER A 160 4.92 4.21 5.16
N LEU A 161 4.78 3.39 4.12
CA LEU A 161 3.95 2.18 4.18
C LEU A 161 4.57 1.15 5.14
N SER A 162 5.90 1.05 5.12
CA SER A 162 6.68 0.18 6.01
C SER A 162 6.54 0.61 7.46
N ALA A 163 6.68 1.92 7.74
CA ALA A 163 6.45 2.51 9.06
C ALA A 163 5.04 2.22 9.60
N ILE A 164 4.01 2.38 8.75
CA ILE A 164 2.62 2.05 9.12
C ILE A 164 2.44 0.58 9.45
N HIS A 165 3.23 -0.35 8.90
CA HIS A 165 3.16 -1.77 9.25
C HIS A 165 4.11 -2.16 10.39
N GLY A 166 4.70 -1.17 11.08
CA GLY A 166 5.52 -1.37 12.26
C GLY A 166 7.00 -1.65 11.98
N PHE A 167 7.45 -1.49 10.74
CA PHE A 167 8.85 -1.59 10.38
C PHE A 167 9.49 -0.21 10.37
N GLN A 168 10.60 -0.04 11.06
CA GLN A 168 11.40 1.18 10.95
C GLN A 168 12.46 0.98 9.88
N PRO A 169 12.36 1.65 8.73
CA PRO A 169 13.25 1.45 7.58
C PRO A 169 14.74 1.56 7.93
N GLU A 170 15.09 2.48 8.85
CA GLU A 170 16.48 2.77 9.22
C GLU A 170 17.09 1.74 10.17
N PHE A 171 16.27 0.91 10.83
CA PHE A 171 16.73 0.00 11.89
C PHE A 171 16.39 -1.45 11.64
N ASP A 172 15.26 -1.71 10.99
CA ASP A 172 14.74 -3.06 10.78
C ASP A 172 15.03 -3.55 9.36
N VAL A 173 15.40 -2.69 8.41
CA VAL A 173 15.68 -3.03 7.00
C VAL A 173 17.15 -2.81 6.70
N ASN A 174 17.90 -3.90 6.56
CA ASN A 174 19.33 -3.86 6.23
C ASN A 174 19.54 -3.65 4.73
N GLU A 175 20.81 -3.51 4.35
CA GLU A 175 21.22 -3.51 2.95
C GLU A 175 20.71 -4.77 2.22
N ASN A 176 20.24 -4.59 0.99
CA ASN A 176 19.72 -5.65 0.14
C ASN A 176 18.50 -6.37 0.74
N GLU A 177 17.65 -5.65 1.47
CA GLU A 177 16.38 -6.13 2.04
C GLU A 177 15.16 -5.29 1.60
N THR A 178 15.30 -4.48 0.55
CA THR A 178 14.17 -3.81 -0.11
C THR A 178 13.83 -4.47 -1.44
N LEU A 179 12.79 -3.99 -2.14
CA LEU A 179 12.50 -4.45 -3.50
C LEU A 179 13.73 -4.33 -4.43
N TYR A 180 14.60 -3.33 -4.23
CA TYR A 180 15.83 -3.18 -5.05
C TYR A 180 16.64 -4.48 -5.10
N ALA A 181 16.73 -5.23 -4.00
CA ALA A 181 17.41 -6.51 -3.97
C ALA A 181 16.88 -7.54 -4.99
N ALA A 182 15.58 -7.50 -5.30
CA ALA A 182 14.96 -8.40 -6.28
C ALA A 182 15.05 -7.89 -7.72
N ILE A 183 15.26 -6.58 -7.92
CA ILE A 183 15.24 -5.93 -9.25
C ILE A 183 16.59 -5.31 -9.68
N ARG A 184 17.63 -5.39 -8.84
CA ARG A 184 18.99 -4.93 -9.16
C ARG A 184 19.62 -5.71 -10.30
N TYR A 185 20.60 -5.08 -10.97
CA TYR A 185 21.19 -5.57 -12.22
C TYR A 185 22.40 -6.50 -12.05
N ASP A 186 22.99 -6.53 -10.87
CA ASP A 186 24.21 -7.30 -10.58
C ASP A 186 23.93 -8.66 -9.94
N ASP A 187 25.00 -9.39 -9.61
CA ASP A 187 24.96 -10.74 -9.07
C ASP A 187 24.54 -10.81 -7.58
N GLN A 188 24.31 -9.68 -6.92
CA GLN A 188 23.79 -9.65 -5.54
C GLN A 188 22.25 -9.72 -5.49
N ARG A 189 21.60 -9.94 -6.65
CA ARG A 189 20.15 -10.11 -6.74
C ARG A 189 19.66 -11.23 -5.83
N ARG A 190 18.58 -10.97 -5.08
CA ARG A 190 17.94 -11.93 -4.16
C ARG A 190 16.55 -12.33 -4.64
N PRO A 191 16.10 -13.56 -4.35
CA PRO A 191 14.70 -13.94 -4.56
C PRO A 191 13.75 -13.06 -3.76
N LEU A 192 12.63 -12.61 -4.36
CA LEU A 192 11.68 -11.73 -3.69
C LEU A 192 11.14 -12.33 -2.39
N ARG A 193 10.92 -13.64 -2.37
CA ARG A 193 10.44 -14.38 -1.21
C ARG A 193 11.31 -14.25 0.05
N GLU A 194 12.62 -14.00 -0.10
CA GLU A 194 13.53 -13.80 1.04
C GLU A 194 13.45 -12.40 1.65
N ILE A 195 12.84 -11.45 0.93
CA ILE A 195 12.74 -10.04 1.30
C ILE A 195 11.40 -9.78 2.00
N ILE A 196 10.37 -10.54 1.62
CA ILE A 196 9.01 -10.43 2.14
C ILE A 196 8.96 -10.68 3.65
N ARG A 197 8.22 -9.82 4.36
CA ARG A 197 8.04 -9.87 5.82
C ARG A 197 6.57 -9.99 6.20
N PRO A 198 6.22 -10.77 7.25
CA PRO A 198 4.86 -10.80 7.78
C PRO A 198 4.52 -9.47 8.48
N THR A 199 3.26 -9.07 8.44
CA THR A 199 2.76 -7.91 9.20
C THR A 199 1.95 -8.36 10.42
N ASN A 200 1.42 -7.40 11.19
CA ASN A 200 0.48 -7.65 12.28
C ASN A 200 -0.94 -8.04 11.82
N PHE A 201 -1.21 -8.02 10.51
CA PHE A 201 -2.44 -8.52 9.92
C PHE A 201 -2.20 -9.91 9.32
N PRO A 202 -3.00 -10.93 9.69
CA PRO A 202 -3.00 -12.22 9.00
C PRO A 202 -3.24 -12.03 7.50
N ASN A 203 -2.58 -12.86 6.69
CA ASN A 203 -2.64 -12.82 5.22
C ASN A 203 -2.09 -11.55 4.56
N LEU A 204 -1.52 -10.60 5.31
CA LEU A 204 -0.83 -9.42 4.78
C LEU A 204 0.66 -9.50 5.04
N HIS A 205 1.42 -9.44 3.95
CA HIS A 205 2.88 -9.37 3.97
C HIS A 205 3.36 -8.05 3.35
N LEU A 206 4.60 -7.68 3.64
CA LEU A 206 5.22 -6.44 3.19
C LEU A 206 6.58 -6.72 2.54
N VAL A 207 6.83 -6.11 1.39
CA VAL A 207 8.18 -5.81 0.91
C VAL A 207 8.51 -4.39 1.39
N PRO A 208 9.47 -4.23 2.31
CA PRO A 208 9.75 -2.93 2.89
C PRO A 208 10.48 -2.02 1.89
N GLY A 209 10.35 -0.72 2.11
CA GLY A 209 11.12 0.32 1.44
C GLY A 209 12.16 0.91 2.38
N ASN A 210 13.18 1.54 1.81
CA ASN A 210 14.10 2.47 2.47
C ASN A 210 14.85 3.27 1.39
N LEU A 211 15.85 4.06 1.78
CA LEU A 211 16.62 4.91 0.87
C LEU A 211 17.35 4.13 -0.25
N GLU A 212 17.68 2.85 -0.05
CA GLU A 212 18.33 1.97 -1.04
C GLU A 212 17.54 1.90 -2.36
N LEU A 213 16.23 2.09 -2.32
CA LEU A 213 15.41 2.11 -3.53
C LEU A 213 15.89 3.16 -4.56
N MET A 214 16.53 4.24 -4.11
CA MET A 214 17.12 5.26 -4.99
C MET A 214 18.25 4.72 -5.88
N GLU A 215 18.92 3.63 -5.50
CA GLU A 215 19.95 2.99 -6.31
C GLU A 215 19.37 2.51 -7.65
N PHE A 216 18.11 2.06 -7.67
CA PHE A 216 17.46 1.67 -8.93
C PHE A 216 17.32 2.84 -9.92
N GLU A 217 17.03 4.04 -9.41
CA GLU A 217 16.92 5.26 -10.21
C GLU A 217 18.29 5.70 -10.77
N HIS A 218 19.39 5.35 -10.10
CA HIS A 218 20.75 5.65 -10.53
C HIS A 218 21.32 4.60 -11.50
N ASP A 219 21.13 3.31 -11.19
CA ASP A 219 21.69 2.20 -11.95
C ASP A 219 21.00 2.02 -13.29
N THR A 220 19.67 2.18 -13.33
CA THR A 220 18.89 1.94 -14.54
C THR A 220 19.37 2.80 -15.73
N PRO A 221 19.53 4.13 -15.62
CA PRO A 221 20.14 4.94 -16.68
C PRO A 221 21.51 4.46 -17.15
N ARG A 222 22.37 4.03 -16.22
CA ARG A 222 23.74 3.57 -16.52
C ARG A 222 23.71 2.27 -17.34
N VAL A 223 22.86 1.33 -16.94
CA VAL A 223 22.64 0.07 -17.65
C VAL A 223 22.06 0.33 -19.04
N LEU A 224 21.08 1.23 -19.15
CA LEU A 224 20.49 1.62 -20.44
C LEU A 224 21.53 2.27 -21.37
N ALA A 225 22.42 3.12 -20.85
CA ALA A 225 23.47 3.76 -21.65
C ALA A 225 24.53 2.77 -22.17
N GLN A 226 24.75 1.66 -21.47
CA GLN A 226 25.72 0.62 -21.84
C GLN A 226 25.13 -0.49 -22.72
N GLY A 227 23.79 -0.61 -22.78
CA GLY A 227 23.08 -1.61 -23.56
C GLY A 227 23.10 -1.35 -25.08
N LYS A 228 22.88 -2.40 -25.87
CA LYS A 228 22.66 -2.27 -27.32
C LYS A 228 21.30 -1.62 -27.59
N ALA A 229 21.24 -0.79 -28.63
CA ALA A 229 20.01 -0.12 -29.03
C ALA A 229 18.91 -1.14 -29.37
N GLY A 230 17.87 -1.24 -28.53
CA GLY A 230 16.73 -2.15 -28.73
C GLY A 230 16.23 -2.91 -27.50
N ASP A 231 17.05 -3.03 -26.44
CA ASP A 231 16.67 -3.72 -25.18
C ASP A 231 16.06 -2.77 -24.13
N TYR A 232 15.96 -1.47 -24.44
CA TYR A 232 15.65 -0.39 -23.49
C TYR A 232 14.36 -0.56 -22.68
N GLY A 233 13.32 -1.14 -23.28
CA GLY A 233 12.06 -1.40 -22.61
C GLY A 233 12.08 -2.71 -21.81
N ARG A 234 12.63 -3.80 -22.36
CA ARG A 234 12.53 -5.10 -21.67
C ARG A 234 13.32 -5.15 -20.36
N VAL A 235 14.42 -4.42 -20.24
CA VAL A 235 15.42 -4.69 -19.21
C VAL A 235 14.98 -4.29 -17.79
N PHE A 236 14.21 -3.22 -17.60
CA PHE A 236 13.86 -2.74 -16.25
C PHE A 236 12.42 -3.03 -15.83
N PHE A 237 11.43 -2.90 -16.73
CA PHE A 237 10.03 -3.27 -16.41
C PHE A 237 9.89 -4.77 -16.14
N ALA A 238 10.56 -5.61 -16.94
CA ALA A 238 10.46 -7.06 -16.78
C ALA A 238 11.05 -7.53 -15.46
N ARG A 239 11.91 -6.75 -14.79
CA ARG A 239 12.49 -7.16 -13.51
C ARG A 239 11.49 -7.12 -12.38
N LEU A 240 10.65 -6.08 -12.31
CA LEU A 240 9.56 -6.05 -11.34
C LEU A 240 8.55 -7.16 -11.65
N ASP A 241 8.17 -7.31 -12.92
CA ASP A 241 7.23 -8.34 -13.35
C ASP A 241 7.74 -9.77 -13.03
N GLU A 242 9.02 -10.05 -13.30
CA GLU A 242 9.67 -11.33 -12.95
C GLU A 242 9.72 -11.54 -11.44
N ALA A 243 10.07 -10.50 -10.67
CA ALA A 243 10.10 -10.57 -9.21
C ALA A 243 8.72 -10.88 -8.63
N LEU A 244 7.67 -10.17 -9.07
CA LEU A 244 6.29 -10.42 -8.63
C LEU A 244 5.77 -11.78 -9.11
N SER A 245 6.10 -12.18 -10.34
CA SER A 245 5.74 -13.48 -10.91
C SER A 245 6.32 -14.64 -10.09
N SER A 246 7.52 -14.47 -9.52
CA SER A 246 8.18 -15.49 -8.69
C SER A 246 7.42 -15.84 -7.40
N VAL A 247 6.52 -14.96 -6.96
CA VAL A 247 5.69 -15.13 -5.76
C VAL A 247 4.19 -15.09 -6.07
N ALA A 248 3.81 -15.15 -7.34
CA ALA A 248 2.42 -14.92 -7.75
C ALA A 248 1.46 -15.90 -7.06
N ASP A 249 1.79 -17.18 -6.98
CA ASP A 249 0.91 -18.22 -6.42
C ASP A 249 0.60 -18.05 -4.92
N ASP A 250 1.47 -17.34 -4.19
CA ASP A 250 1.32 -17.08 -2.76
C ASP A 250 0.30 -15.96 -2.47
N TYR A 251 -0.01 -15.12 -3.47
CA TYR A 251 -0.82 -13.92 -3.29
C TYR A 251 -1.99 -13.83 -4.28
N ASP A 252 -3.03 -13.14 -3.83
CA ASP A 252 -4.19 -12.81 -4.65
C ASP A 252 -4.06 -11.38 -5.20
N VAL A 253 -3.61 -10.46 -4.35
CA VAL A 253 -3.48 -9.04 -4.68
C VAL A 253 -2.12 -8.51 -4.20
N VAL A 254 -1.45 -7.75 -5.06
CA VAL A 254 -0.28 -6.93 -4.71
C VAL A 254 -0.70 -5.46 -4.73
N ILE A 255 -0.42 -4.73 -3.65
CA ILE A 255 -0.62 -3.28 -3.56
C ILE A 255 0.76 -2.62 -3.55
N ILE A 256 1.02 -1.74 -4.51
CA ILE A 256 2.30 -1.03 -4.62
C ILE A 256 2.09 0.45 -4.26
N ASP A 257 2.70 0.92 -3.18
CA ASP A 257 2.74 2.36 -2.84
C ASP A 257 3.93 3.00 -3.56
N CYS A 258 3.65 3.78 -4.60
CA CYS A 258 4.69 4.37 -5.44
C CYS A 258 5.21 5.70 -4.87
N PRO A 259 6.46 6.09 -5.16
CA PRO A 259 6.96 7.41 -4.77
C PRO A 259 6.21 8.54 -5.52
N PRO A 260 6.27 9.80 -5.05
CA PRO A 260 5.56 10.93 -5.66
C PRO A 260 6.16 11.42 -6.99
N GLN A 261 7.14 10.70 -7.55
CA GLN A 261 7.93 11.09 -8.71
C GLN A 261 7.75 10.09 -9.84
N LEU A 262 7.82 10.54 -11.10
CA LEU A 262 7.78 9.65 -12.28
C LEU A 262 9.19 9.13 -12.62
N GLY A 263 9.82 8.41 -11.68
CA GLY A 263 11.11 7.74 -11.87
C GLY A 263 10.97 6.33 -12.47
N PHE A 264 12.10 5.65 -12.67
CA PHE A 264 12.17 4.26 -13.12
C PHE A 264 11.41 3.30 -12.21
N LEU A 265 11.38 3.52 -10.89
CA LEU A 265 10.59 2.72 -9.96
C LEU A 265 9.09 2.83 -10.23
N THR A 266 8.57 4.05 -10.33
CA THR A 266 7.15 4.31 -10.62
C THR A 266 6.77 3.80 -12.00
N MET A 267 7.66 3.98 -12.98
CA MET A 267 7.45 3.45 -14.34
C MET A 267 7.42 1.91 -14.32
N SER A 268 8.34 1.25 -13.63
CA SER A 268 8.32 -0.21 -13.38
C SER A 268 7.00 -0.66 -12.79
N ALA A 269 6.56 0.01 -11.71
CA ALA A 269 5.33 -0.29 -11.02
C ALA A 269 4.10 -0.19 -11.93
N ILE A 270 3.97 0.89 -12.70
CA ILE A 270 2.82 1.10 -13.58
C ILE A 270 2.80 0.08 -14.72
N CYS A 271 3.96 -0.28 -15.29
CA CYS A 271 3.99 -1.22 -16.41
C CYS A 271 3.80 -2.68 -15.99
N GLY A 272 4.23 -3.04 -14.78
CA GLY A 272 3.96 -4.35 -14.17
C GLY A 272 2.60 -4.44 -13.48
N ALA A 273 1.86 -3.33 -13.37
CA ALA A 273 0.55 -3.31 -12.76
C ALA A 273 -0.54 -3.78 -13.72
N THR A 274 -1.53 -4.48 -13.18
CA THR A 274 -2.79 -4.80 -13.89
C THR A 274 -3.87 -3.77 -13.57
N ALA A 275 -3.66 -2.93 -12.57
CA ALA A 275 -4.55 -1.84 -12.21
C ALA A 275 -3.80 -0.62 -11.68
N VAL A 276 -4.32 0.58 -11.97
CA VAL A 276 -3.75 1.83 -11.49
C VAL A 276 -4.80 2.63 -10.72
N LEU A 277 -4.45 2.99 -9.48
CA LEU A 277 -5.23 3.86 -8.62
C LEU A 277 -4.52 5.20 -8.43
N ILE A 278 -5.08 6.27 -9.00
CA ILE A 278 -4.54 7.62 -8.93
C ILE A 278 -5.23 8.36 -7.78
N THR A 279 -4.49 8.73 -6.74
CA THR A 279 -5.06 9.54 -5.65
C THR A 279 -5.05 11.02 -6.00
N VAL A 280 -6.16 11.72 -5.77
CA VAL A 280 -6.32 13.13 -6.13
C VAL A 280 -6.98 13.88 -5.00
N HIS A 281 -6.31 14.91 -4.48
CA HIS A 281 -6.94 15.87 -3.60
C HIS A 281 -7.77 16.85 -4.43
N PRO A 282 -9.05 17.15 -4.09
CA PRO A 282 -9.93 17.96 -4.94
C PRO A 282 -9.62 19.47 -4.85
N GLN A 283 -8.39 19.84 -5.22
CA GLN A 283 -7.93 21.21 -5.38
C GLN A 283 -7.46 21.44 -6.81
N MET A 284 -7.61 22.67 -7.33
CA MET A 284 -7.28 23.00 -8.71
C MET A 284 -5.81 22.70 -9.04
N LEU A 285 -4.89 23.05 -8.13
CA LEU A 285 -3.45 22.79 -8.32
C LEU A 285 -3.16 21.29 -8.45
N ASP A 286 -3.83 20.44 -7.66
CA ASP A 286 -3.67 18.99 -7.73
C ASP A 286 -4.20 18.42 -9.06
N VAL A 287 -5.32 18.94 -9.56
CA VAL A 287 -5.85 18.56 -10.89
C VAL A 287 -4.93 19.01 -12.02
N MET A 288 -4.31 20.19 -11.92
CA MET A 288 -3.32 20.67 -12.89
C MET A 288 -2.07 19.78 -12.92
N SER A 289 -1.51 19.44 -11.74
CA SER A 289 -0.37 18.53 -11.64
C SER A 289 -0.70 17.13 -12.19
N MET A 290 -1.91 16.63 -11.94
CA MET A 290 -2.38 15.37 -12.50
C MET A 290 -2.49 15.43 -14.03
N CYS A 291 -2.89 16.56 -14.63
CA CYS A 291 -2.92 16.70 -16.09
C CYS A 291 -1.52 16.51 -16.71
N GLN A 292 -0.50 17.16 -16.12
CA GLN A 292 0.89 17.00 -16.55
C GLN A 292 1.36 15.55 -16.40
N PHE A 293 0.97 14.88 -15.31
CA PHE A 293 1.26 13.47 -15.14
C PHE A 293 0.66 12.60 -16.23
N LEU A 294 -0.64 12.76 -16.54
CA LEU A 294 -1.29 11.94 -17.55
C LEU A 294 -0.65 12.14 -18.94
N GLN A 295 -0.16 13.35 -19.23
CA GLN A 295 0.62 13.62 -20.43
C GLN A 295 1.95 12.85 -20.42
N MET A 296 2.74 12.96 -19.36
CA MET A 296 4.01 12.23 -19.23
C MET A 296 3.81 10.71 -19.26
N LEU A 297 2.81 10.19 -18.54
CA LEU A 297 2.45 8.78 -18.57
C LEU A 297 2.08 8.35 -19.99
N GLY A 298 1.29 9.15 -20.71
CA GLY A 298 0.96 8.89 -22.11
C GLY A 298 2.20 8.80 -23.01
N GLU A 299 3.17 9.69 -22.84
CA GLU A 299 4.44 9.69 -23.58
C GLU A 299 5.29 8.45 -23.27
N VAL A 300 5.43 8.10 -21.99
CA VAL A 300 6.13 6.89 -21.55
C VAL A 300 5.46 5.66 -22.14
N LEU A 301 4.14 5.51 -21.98
CA LEU A 301 3.40 4.37 -22.51
C LEU A 301 3.47 4.25 -24.04
N ASN A 302 3.48 5.37 -24.76
CA ASN A 302 3.66 5.36 -26.22
C ASN A 302 5.06 4.88 -26.61
N THR A 303 6.09 5.34 -25.90
CA THR A 303 7.47 4.88 -26.10
C THR A 303 7.59 3.38 -25.84
N LEU A 304 6.90 2.88 -24.82
CA LEU A 304 6.89 1.46 -24.46
C LEU A 304 6.21 0.56 -25.47
N LYS A 305 5.06 0.98 -26.01
CA LYS A 305 4.41 0.28 -27.12
C LYS A 305 5.35 0.15 -28.31
N GLY A 306 6.12 1.20 -28.62
CA GLY A 306 7.13 1.19 -29.67
C GLY A 306 8.29 0.22 -29.40
N ALA A 307 8.61 -0.04 -28.13
CA ALA A 307 9.63 -1.00 -27.69
C ALA A 307 9.10 -2.43 -27.47
N GLY A 308 7.84 -2.72 -27.82
CA GLY A 308 7.22 -4.04 -27.66
C GLY A 308 6.71 -4.35 -26.25
N GLY A 309 6.59 -3.35 -25.38
CA GLY A 309 5.94 -3.48 -24.08
C GLY A 309 4.42 -3.44 -24.22
N ASN A 310 3.74 -4.49 -23.76
CA ASN A 310 2.28 -4.53 -23.68
C ASN A 310 1.86 -4.29 -22.23
N MET A 311 1.24 -3.14 -21.97
CA MET A 311 0.55 -2.89 -20.70
C MET A 311 -0.91 -3.31 -20.84
N ASN A 312 -1.34 -4.26 -20.02
CA ASN A 312 -2.73 -4.72 -19.99
C ASN A 312 -3.37 -4.33 -18.65
N LEU A 313 -3.99 -3.14 -18.62
CA LEU A 313 -4.70 -2.67 -17.43
C LEU A 313 -6.16 -3.14 -17.49
N ASP A 314 -6.61 -3.84 -16.45
CA ASP A 314 -8.01 -4.16 -16.23
C ASP A 314 -8.81 -2.88 -15.94
N TRP A 315 -8.21 -1.98 -15.16
CA TRP A 315 -8.81 -0.69 -14.84
C TRP A 315 -7.79 0.37 -14.41
N LEU A 316 -8.15 1.62 -14.71
CA LEU A 316 -7.54 2.81 -14.17
C LEU A 316 -8.64 3.65 -13.50
N ARG A 317 -8.40 4.05 -12.24
CA ARG A 317 -9.36 4.83 -11.44
C ARG A 317 -8.72 5.99 -10.70
N TYR A 318 -9.49 7.06 -10.54
CA TYR A 318 -9.17 8.21 -9.70
C TYR A 318 -9.90 8.09 -8.37
N LEU A 319 -9.15 8.09 -7.27
CA LEU A 319 -9.68 8.17 -5.92
C LEU A 319 -9.58 9.61 -5.43
N VAL A 320 -10.73 10.23 -5.15
CA VAL A 320 -10.77 11.53 -4.48
C VAL A 320 -10.40 11.33 -3.01
N THR A 321 -9.35 12.01 -2.54
CA THR A 321 -8.85 11.88 -1.18
C THR A 321 -8.96 13.18 -0.39
N ARG A 322 -9.06 13.03 0.94
CA ARG A 322 -9.20 14.13 1.90
C ARG A 322 -10.37 15.06 1.54
N TYR A 323 -11.47 14.49 1.06
CA TYR A 323 -12.65 15.23 0.63
C TYR A 323 -13.42 15.76 1.84
N ASP A 324 -13.79 17.03 1.79
CA ASP A 324 -14.73 17.64 2.73
C ASP A 324 -16.03 18.00 2.00
N PRO A 325 -17.15 17.30 2.25
CA PRO A 325 -18.44 17.59 1.63
C PRO A 325 -19.02 18.97 1.99
N GLN A 326 -18.51 19.61 3.05
CA GLN A 326 -18.91 20.97 3.45
C GLN A 326 -18.09 22.05 2.73
N ASP A 327 -17.02 21.66 2.03
CA ASP A 327 -16.19 22.55 1.23
C ASP A 327 -16.79 22.68 -0.18
N GLY A 328 -17.44 23.82 -0.42
CA GLY A 328 -18.08 24.14 -1.71
C GLY A 328 -17.10 24.06 -2.89
N PRO A 329 -15.93 24.70 -2.84
CA PRO A 329 -14.87 24.53 -3.85
C PRO A 329 -14.48 23.07 -4.13
N GLN A 330 -14.29 22.24 -3.10
CA GLN A 330 -14.00 20.82 -3.32
C GLN A 330 -15.16 20.08 -3.99
N THR A 331 -16.40 20.37 -3.58
CA THR A 331 -17.61 19.76 -4.17
C THR A 331 -17.70 20.09 -5.67
N GLN A 332 -17.45 21.35 -6.04
CA GLN A 332 -17.40 21.77 -7.46
C GLN A 332 -16.28 21.05 -8.22
N MET A 333 -15.11 20.90 -7.60
CA MET A 333 -13.98 20.19 -8.21
C MET A 333 -14.27 18.71 -8.45
N VAL A 334 -14.88 18.01 -7.49
CA VAL A 334 -15.28 16.61 -7.64
C VAL A 334 -16.31 16.46 -8.76
N ALA A 335 -17.29 17.37 -8.84
CA ALA A 335 -18.26 17.38 -9.94
C ALA A 335 -17.58 17.61 -11.30
N PHE A 336 -16.62 18.52 -11.38
CA PHE A 336 -15.82 18.75 -12.58
C PHE A 336 -15.03 17.51 -13.00
N MET A 337 -14.32 16.87 -12.07
CA MET A 337 -13.57 15.62 -12.32
C MET A 337 -14.50 14.51 -12.82
N ARG A 338 -15.67 14.33 -12.21
CA ARG A 338 -16.67 13.33 -12.64
C ARG A 338 -17.25 13.62 -14.02
N SER A 339 -17.46 14.89 -14.36
CA SER A 339 -17.89 15.28 -15.71
C SER A 339 -16.84 14.92 -16.77
N MET A 340 -15.57 15.17 -16.46
CA MET A 340 -14.44 14.95 -17.37
C MET A 340 -14.05 13.47 -17.49
N PHE A 341 -13.82 12.79 -16.36
CA PHE A 341 -13.29 11.41 -16.32
C PHE A 341 -14.38 10.34 -16.15
N LYS A 342 -15.64 10.74 -15.93
CA LYS A 342 -16.81 9.84 -15.90
C LYS A 342 -16.59 8.65 -14.96
N ASN A 343 -16.78 7.44 -15.48
CA ASN A 343 -16.68 6.16 -14.76
C ASN A 343 -15.25 5.82 -14.30
N HIS A 344 -14.25 6.64 -14.65
CA HIS A 344 -12.91 6.49 -14.11
C HIS A 344 -12.74 7.11 -12.72
N VAL A 345 -13.65 7.98 -12.25
CA VAL A 345 -13.62 8.48 -10.87
C VAL A 345 -14.41 7.52 -9.99
N LEU A 346 -13.83 7.10 -8.87
CA LEU A 346 -14.56 6.30 -7.89
C LEU A 346 -15.78 7.05 -7.36
N THR A 347 -16.83 6.28 -7.10
CA THR A 347 -18.11 6.77 -6.58
C THR A 347 -17.95 7.25 -5.15
N ASN A 348 -17.19 6.51 -4.35
CA ASN A 348 -16.92 6.83 -2.96
C ASN A 348 -15.62 7.65 -2.84
N PRO A 349 -15.65 8.83 -2.20
CA PRO A 349 -14.45 9.58 -1.87
C PRO A 349 -13.91 9.18 -0.49
N MET A 350 -12.59 9.24 -0.32
CA MET A 350 -11.97 9.17 1.00
C MET A 350 -12.09 10.52 1.70
N LEU A 351 -12.81 10.55 2.83
CA LEU A 351 -13.11 11.78 3.56
C LEU A 351 -11.89 12.35 4.29
N ARG A 352 -11.86 13.67 4.45
CA ARG A 352 -11.00 14.33 5.42
C ARG A 352 -11.48 13.98 6.83
N SER A 353 -10.63 13.34 7.62
CA SER A 353 -10.95 12.96 9.00
C SER A 353 -9.76 13.15 9.92
N VAL A 354 -10.01 13.73 11.09
CA VAL A 354 -9.04 13.81 12.18
C VAL A 354 -8.63 12.43 12.66
N ALA A 355 -9.55 11.44 12.65
CA ALA A 355 -9.22 10.07 13.04
C ALA A 355 -8.18 9.42 12.12
N ILE A 356 -8.22 9.72 10.81
CA ILE A 356 -7.21 9.23 9.85
C ILE A 356 -5.87 9.91 10.11
N SER A 357 -5.89 11.23 10.29
CA SER A 357 -4.67 12.02 10.55
C SER A 357 -3.98 11.60 11.85
N ASP A 358 -4.74 11.51 12.94
CA ASP A 358 -4.21 11.18 14.27
C ASP A 358 -3.67 9.74 14.32
N ALA A 359 -4.38 8.78 13.71
CA ALA A 359 -3.88 7.41 13.57
C ALA A 359 -2.55 7.38 12.79
N ALA A 360 -2.45 8.13 11.69
CA ALA A 360 -1.21 8.19 10.92
C ALA A 360 -0.04 8.79 11.71
N MET A 361 -0.29 9.74 12.63
CA MET A 361 0.77 10.30 13.49
C MET A 361 1.38 9.28 14.46
N THR A 362 0.65 8.21 14.79
CA THR A 362 1.15 7.10 15.61
C THR A 362 1.52 5.87 14.79
N ASN A 363 1.73 6.03 13.47
CA ASN A 363 1.99 4.94 12.52
C ASN A 363 0.92 3.85 12.56
N GLN A 364 -0.35 4.22 12.76
CA GLN A 364 -1.49 3.31 12.79
C GLN A 364 -2.50 3.66 11.69
N THR A 365 -3.35 2.70 11.36
CA THR A 365 -4.52 2.92 10.50
C THR A 365 -5.82 2.95 11.31
N LEU A 366 -6.93 3.29 10.65
CA LEU A 366 -8.24 3.22 11.29
C LEU A 366 -8.63 1.80 11.74
N TYR A 367 -8.03 0.77 11.14
CA TYR A 367 -8.26 -0.63 11.52
C TYR A 367 -7.52 -1.01 12.81
N GLU A 368 -6.52 -0.25 13.21
CA GLU A 368 -5.66 -0.54 14.36
C GLU A 368 -6.00 0.29 15.60
N VAL A 369 -6.51 1.50 15.41
CA VAL A 369 -6.90 2.38 16.52
C VAL A 369 -8.23 1.97 17.15
N GLU A 370 -8.36 2.19 18.46
CA GLU A 370 -9.59 1.89 19.19
C GLU A 370 -10.63 2.99 19.00
N ARG A 371 -11.88 2.58 18.80
CA ARG A 371 -13.00 3.51 18.59
C ARG A 371 -13.19 4.51 19.74
N ASN A 372 -12.79 4.18 20.96
CA ASN A 372 -12.92 5.04 22.14
C ASN A 372 -11.87 6.16 22.20
N GLN A 373 -10.83 6.13 21.36
CA GLN A 373 -9.82 7.19 21.27
C GLN A 373 -10.35 8.44 20.57
N PHE A 374 -11.49 8.33 19.88
CA PHE A 374 -12.09 9.41 19.10
C PHE A 374 -13.54 9.67 19.52
N THR A 375 -14.08 10.80 19.04
CA THR A 375 -15.52 10.98 19.05
C THR A 375 -16.17 9.94 18.12
N ARG A 376 -17.21 9.25 18.62
CA ARG A 376 -17.88 8.16 17.90
C ARG A 376 -18.27 8.53 16.48
N ALA A 377 -18.89 9.70 16.31
CA ALA A 377 -19.35 10.19 15.01
C ALA A 377 -18.22 10.52 14.02
N THR A 378 -17.01 10.85 14.50
CA THR A 378 -15.85 11.09 13.63
C THR A 378 -15.22 9.78 13.20
N TYR A 379 -15.05 8.82 14.13
CA TYR A 379 -14.53 7.49 13.80
C TYR A 379 -15.47 6.74 12.85
N ASP A 380 -16.76 6.67 13.18
CA ASP A 380 -17.74 5.90 12.40
C ASP A 380 -17.84 6.41 10.97
N ARG A 381 -17.86 7.74 10.78
CA ARG A 381 -17.89 8.36 9.44
C ARG A 381 -16.62 8.11 8.65
N ALA A 382 -15.46 8.14 9.31
CA ALA A 382 -14.18 7.86 8.67
C ALA A 382 -14.10 6.39 8.23
N MET A 383 -14.54 5.47 9.09
CA MET A 383 -14.57 4.05 8.83
C MET A 383 -15.57 3.68 7.72
N GLU A 384 -16.77 4.24 7.76
CA GLU A 384 -17.77 4.05 6.71
C GLU A 384 -17.26 4.51 5.34
N ALA A 385 -16.66 5.69 5.25
CA ALA A 385 -16.07 6.18 4.01
C ALA A 385 -14.89 5.31 3.54
N MET A 386 -14.02 4.89 4.45
CA MET A 386 -12.88 4.03 4.14
C MET A 386 -13.33 2.67 3.60
N ASP A 387 -14.30 2.04 4.27
CA ASP A 387 -14.81 0.74 3.84
C ASP A 387 -15.60 0.84 2.53
N ALA A 388 -16.33 1.94 2.28
CA ALA A 388 -17.01 2.16 1.02
C ALA A 388 -16.02 2.28 -0.16
N VAL A 389 -14.92 3.01 0.03
CA VAL A 389 -13.83 3.10 -0.95
C VAL A 389 -13.18 1.73 -1.19
N ASN A 390 -12.80 1.04 -0.11
CA ASN A 390 -12.09 -0.24 -0.23
C ASN A 390 -12.97 -1.35 -0.82
N THR A 391 -14.27 -1.36 -0.50
CA THR A 391 -15.24 -2.27 -1.11
C THR A 391 -15.38 -2.01 -2.60
N GLU A 392 -15.51 -0.73 -3.01
CA GLU A 392 -15.59 -0.36 -4.42
C GLU A 392 -14.34 -0.80 -5.21
N ILE A 393 -13.15 -0.69 -4.61
CA ILE A 393 -11.91 -1.17 -5.23
C ILE A 393 -11.88 -2.70 -5.27
N ALA A 394 -12.26 -3.39 -4.20
CA ALA A 394 -12.33 -4.86 -4.17
C ALA A 394 -13.29 -5.40 -5.25
N ASP A 395 -14.42 -4.72 -5.48
CA ASP A 395 -15.37 -5.07 -6.55
C ASP A 395 -14.74 -4.92 -7.94
N LEU A 396 -13.88 -3.92 -8.15
CA LEU A 396 -13.14 -3.77 -9.42
C LEU A 396 -12.14 -4.92 -9.64
N ILE A 397 -11.46 -5.36 -8.58
CA ILE A 397 -10.56 -6.52 -8.61
C ILE A 397 -11.37 -7.78 -8.95
N HIS A 398 -12.49 -8.00 -8.28
CA HIS A 398 -13.35 -9.16 -8.54
C HIS A 398 -13.93 -9.15 -9.95
N LYS A 399 -14.29 -7.97 -10.46
CA LYS A 399 -14.75 -7.80 -11.85
C LYS A 399 -13.64 -8.11 -12.87
N ALA A 400 -12.39 -7.74 -12.59
CA ALA A 400 -11.24 -8.08 -13.43
C ALA A 400 -11.03 -9.60 -13.52
N TRP A 401 -11.33 -10.31 -12.43
CA TRP A 401 -11.37 -11.78 -12.38
C TRP A 401 -12.63 -12.41 -13.01
N GLY A 402 -13.57 -11.61 -13.51
CA GLY A 402 -14.83 -12.09 -14.09
C GLY A 402 -15.84 -12.60 -13.07
N ARG A 403 -15.65 -12.28 -11.78
CA ARG A 403 -16.64 -12.54 -10.73
C ARG A 403 -17.84 -11.59 -10.91
N LYS A 404 -19.04 -12.07 -10.55
CA LYS A 404 -20.30 -11.33 -10.69
C LYS A 404 -20.62 -10.49 -9.47
#